data_AF-A0A8T7ME37-F1
#
_entry.id   AF-A0A8T7ME37-F1
#
_cell.length_a   1.000
_cell.length_b   1.000
_cell.length_c   1.000
_cell.angle_alpha   90.00
_cell.angle_beta   90.00
_cell.angle_gamma   90.00
#
_symmetry.space_group_name_H-M   'P 1'
#
loop_
_entity.id
_entity.type
_entity.pdbx_description
1 polymer ?
#
loop_
_entity_poly.entity_id
_entity_poly.type
_entity_poly.pdbx_seq_one_letter_code
_entity_poly.pdbx_strand_id
1 'polypeptide(L)' 'MAEELKPRKLLDTIRHEATLEELPHVTASILKGEVRGRTIINLAKIT' A
#
# COMPACT_ATOMS: atom_id res chain seq x y z
N MET A 1 7.26 -17.05 -15.97
CA MET A 1 5.97 -17.57 -15.46
C MET A 1 5.42 -16.80 -14.25
N ALA A 2 6.22 -16.36 -13.26
CA ALA A 2 5.71 -15.55 -12.12
C ALA A 2 5.40 -14.08 -12.47
N GLU A 3 5.98 -13.55 -13.54
CA GLU A 3 5.78 -12.16 -13.97
C GLU A 3 4.44 -11.93 -14.71
N GLU A 4 3.85 -12.99 -15.27
CA GLU A 4 2.60 -12.92 -16.04
C GLU A 4 1.36 -12.76 -15.15
N LEU A 5 1.45 -13.14 -13.88
CA LEU A 5 0.38 -13.02 -12.88
C LEU A 5 0.38 -11.68 -12.14
N LYS A 6 1.43 -10.86 -12.30
CA LYS A 6 1.43 -9.51 -11.72
C LYS A 6 0.53 -8.63 -12.57
N PRO A 7 -0.56 -8.04 -12.03
CA PRO A 7 -1.41 -7.16 -12.80
C PRO A 7 -0.55 -6.05 -13.39
N ARG A 8 -0.57 -5.89 -14.73
CA ARG A 8 0.29 -4.98 -15.49
C ARG A 8 0.21 -3.49 -15.07
N LYS A 9 -0.71 -3.16 -14.16
CA LYS A 9 -0.97 -1.81 -13.62
C LYS A 9 -1.06 -1.78 -12.09
N LEU A 10 -0.57 -2.81 -11.40
CA LEU A 10 -0.63 -2.85 -9.94
C LEU A 10 0.08 -1.61 -9.37
N LEU A 11 1.29 -1.34 -9.87
CA LEU A 11 2.11 -0.18 -9.49
C LEU A 11 1.46 1.17 -9.84
N ASP A 12 0.67 1.25 -10.91
CA ASP A 12 -0.07 2.47 -11.26
C ASP A 12 -1.19 2.80 -10.26
N THR A 13 -1.66 1.79 -9.52
CA THR A 13 -2.72 1.93 -8.50
C THR A 13 -2.20 2.01 -7.07
N ILE A 14 -0.97 1.56 -6.83
CA ILE A 14 -0.29 1.60 -5.54
C ILE A 14 0.41 2.94 -5.43
N ARG A 15 -0.12 3.83 -4.60
CA ARG A 15 0.47 5.17 -4.42
C ARG A 15 1.22 5.30 -3.11
N HIS A 16 0.93 4.45 -2.14
CA HIS A 16 1.57 4.46 -0.83
C HIS A 16 1.95 3.04 -0.41
N GLU A 17 3.11 2.94 0.23
CA GLU A 17 3.58 1.74 0.90
C GLU A 17 3.89 2.12 2.35
N ALA A 18 3.46 1.29 3.30
CA ALA A 18 3.64 1.48 4.72
C ALA A 18 3.95 0.14 5.41
N THR A 19 4.50 0.16 6.62
CA THR A 19 4.72 -1.05 7.40
C THR A 19 3.49 -1.42 8.24
N LEU A 20 3.54 -2.57 8.91
CA LEU A 20 2.45 -3.02 9.77
C LEU A 20 2.23 -2.07 10.97
N GLU A 21 3.30 -1.51 11.51
CA GLU A 21 3.29 -0.59 12.65
C GLU A 21 2.63 0.76 12.28
N GLU A 22 2.77 1.18 11.03
CA GLU A 22 2.21 2.43 10.51
C GLU A 22 0.71 2.30 10.16
N LEU A 23 0.14 1.09 10.21
CA LEU A 23 -1.24 0.81 9.83
C LEU A 23 -2.28 1.72 10.54
N PRO A 24 -2.21 1.98 11.86
CA PRO A 24 -3.17 2.86 12.52
C PRO A 24 -3.13 4.29 11.97
N HIS A 25 -1.93 4.81 11.70
CA HIS A 25 -1.77 6.15 11.14
C HIS A 25 -2.27 6.21 9.70
N VAL A 26 -1.86 5.28 8.84
CA VAL A 26 -2.29 5.24 7.44
C VAL A 26 -3.82 5.13 7.33
N THR A 27 -4.44 4.33 8.20
CA THR A 27 -5.90 4.17 8.23
C THR A 27 -6.59 5.49 8.58
N ALA A 28 -6.07 6.24 9.56
CA ALA A 28 -6.60 7.55 9.91
C ALA A 28 -6.51 8.54 8.73
N SER A 29 -5.39 8.57 8.01
CA SER A 29 -5.22 9.45 6.84
C SER A 29 -6.08 9.03 5.64
N ILE A 30 -6.35 7.74 5.45
CA ILE A 30 -7.33 7.26 4.47
C ILE A 30 -8.74 7.77 4.80
N LEU A 31 -9.16 7.65 6.06
CA LEU A 31 -10.49 8.09 6.50
C LEU A 31 -10.68 9.62 6.39
N LYS A 32 -9.59 10.39 6.54
CA LYS A 32 -9.58 11.84 6.31
C LYS A 32 -9.55 12.24 4.83
N GLY A 33 -9.38 11.28 3.91
CA GLY A 33 -9.26 11.54 2.47
C GLY A 33 -7.91 12.17 2.06
N GLU A 34 -6.92 12.14 2.95
CA GLU A 34 -5.56 12.64 2.70
C GLU A 34 -4.78 11.68 1.79
N VAL A 35 -5.06 10.37 1.91
CA VAL A 35 -4.49 9.33 1.06
C VAL A 35 -5.48 8.94 -0.03
N ARG A 36 -5.03 8.98 -1.29
CA ARG A 36 -5.81 8.54 -2.46
C ARG A 36 -5.12 7.37 -3.16
N GLY A 37 -5.91 6.45 -3.69
CA GLY A 37 -5.41 5.23 -4.34
C GLY A 37 -5.25 4.08 -3.35
N ARG A 38 -4.43 3.08 -3.70
CA ARG A 38 -4.19 1.92 -2.84
C ARG A 38 -2.94 2.13 -2.00
N THR A 39 -3.05 1.77 -0.73
CA THR A 39 -1.91 1.63 0.18
C THR A 39 -1.56 0.16 0.31
N ILE A 40 -0.29 -0.19 0.14
CA ILE A 40 0.25 -1.53 0.41
C ILE A 40 0.87 -1.56 1.79
N ILE A 41 0.58 -2.61 2.54
CA ILE A 41 1.22 -2.88 3.81
C ILE A 41 2.28 -3.95 3.61
N ASN A 42 3.53 -3.60 3.89
CA ASN A 42 4.65 -4.52 3.81
C ASN A 42 4.85 -5.20 5.17
N LEU A 43 4.61 -6.52 5.21
CA LEU A 43 4.69 -7.33 6.42
C LEU A 43 6.12 -7.80 6.75
N ALA A 44 7.06 -7.70 5.80
CA ALA A 44 8.44 -8.14 5.98
C ALA A 44 9.38 -7.00 6.38
N LYS A 45 8.94 -5.75 6.19
CA LYS A 45 9.70 -4.55 6.54
C LYS A 45 9.30 -4.12 7.94
N ILE A 46 10.18 -4.41 8.90
CA ILE A 46 10.09 -3.93 10.27
C ILE A 46 10.95 -2.66 10.33
N THR A 47 10.36 -1.54 10.73
CA THR A 47 11.09 -0.28 10.94
C THR A 47 11.59 -0.19 12.37
#